data_AF-A0A8J3HMR9-F1
#
_entry.id   AF-A0A8J3HMR9-F1
#
_cell.length_a   1.000
_cell.length_b   1.000
_cell.length_c   1.000
_cell.angle_alpha   90.00
_cell.angle_beta   90.00
_cell.angle_gamma   90.00
#
_symmetry.space_group_name_H-M   'P 1'
#
loop_
_entity.id
_entity.type
_entity.pdbx_description
1 polymer ?
#
loop_
_entity_poly.entity_id
_entity_poly.type
_entity_poly.pdbx_seq_one_letter_code
_entity_poly.pdbx_strand_id
1 'polypeptide(L)'
;MPRNDALRAAIASAGYTVADLATAVAVDQKTVERWVSRGRVPHPRHRVKAAQILREDVRVLWPETVRRAVKLGADRELVAVYPRRLEMPRSLFGDLIAGAQRRLWFGGYTSYFIWLDVEDAGPLLAGKAAAGIDVRFLLGDPESHVTRDREAVEATPLTVSTRIAMTRAELAKAEVDAQVRLSDRHIAMSVWVFDDDMLVATHIGDGLGQDSVTLHLRRCQDGGAFDRYAAHFEQLWTGARAAS
;
A
#
# COMPACT_ATOMS: atom_id res chain seq x y z
N MET A 1 -13.63 -14.84 12.36
CA MET A 1 -13.13 -15.74 11.31
C MET A 1 -14.16 -16.81 11.06
N PRO A 2 -14.40 -17.18 9.78
CA PRO A 2 -15.37 -18.21 9.43
C PRO A 2 -14.94 -19.58 9.97
N ARG A 3 -15.88 -20.52 9.95
CA ARG A 3 -15.64 -21.93 10.29
C ARG A 3 -14.56 -22.52 9.36
N ASN A 4 -13.68 -23.38 9.90
CA ASN A 4 -12.65 -24.06 9.14
C ASN A 4 -13.13 -25.44 8.69
N ASP A 5 -13.82 -25.47 7.55
CA ASP A 5 -14.38 -26.69 6.99
C ASP A 5 -13.30 -27.64 6.44
N ALA A 6 -12.16 -27.11 6.00
CA ALA A 6 -11.02 -27.93 5.56
C ALA A 6 -10.44 -28.77 6.71
N LEU A 7 -10.21 -28.15 7.87
CA LEU A 7 -9.76 -28.88 9.07
C LEU A 7 -10.81 -29.91 9.53
N ARG A 8 -12.11 -29.56 9.46
CA ARG A 8 -13.18 -30.51 9.82
C ARG A 8 -13.19 -31.73 8.90
N ALA A 9 -13.05 -31.52 7.60
CA ALA A 9 -13.01 -32.58 6.60
C ALA A 9 -11.77 -33.48 6.80
N ALA A 10 -10.60 -32.88 7.04
CA ALA A 10 -9.37 -33.63 7.28
C ALA A 10 -9.43 -34.49 8.55
N ILE A 11 -10.00 -33.96 9.64
CA ILE A 11 -10.24 -34.73 10.89
C ILE A 11 -11.07 -35.98 10.58
N ALA A 12 -12.19 -35.80 9.87
CA ALA A 12 -13.08 -36.90 9.52
C ALA A 12 -12.42 -37.90 8.56
N SER A 13 -11.72 -37.42 7.52
CA SER A 13 -11.07 -38.28 6.52
C SER A 13 -9.91 -39.10 7.10
N ALA A 14 -9.24 -38.58 8.12
CA ALA A 14 -8.18 -39.30 8.82
C ALA A 14 -8.73 -40.25 9.91
N GLY A 15 -10.06 -40.33 10.08
CA GLY A 15 -10.72 -41.21 11.04
C GLY A 15 -10.62 -40.75 12.49
N TYR A 16 -10.31 -39.47 12.72
CA TYR A 16 -10.19 -38.90 14.06
C TYR A 16 -11.47 -38.17 14.48
N THR A 17 -11.72 -38.10 15.78
CA THR A 17 -12.61 -37.10 16.37
C THR A 17 -11.82 -35.85 16.81
N VAL A 18 -12.53 -34.79 17.19
CA VAL A 18 -11.92 -33.57 17.76
C VAL A 18 -11.16 -33.90 19.05
N ALA A 19 -11.68 -34.82 19.87
CA ALA A 19 -11.05 -35.26 21.11
C ALA A 19 -9.77 -36.07 20.84
N ASP A 20 -9.79 -36.94 19.83
CA ASP A 20 -8.63 -37.74 19.45
C ASP A 20 -7.50 -36.85 18.92
N LEU A 21 -7.82 -35.87 18.06
CA LEU A 21 -6.83 -34.91 17.58
C LEU A 21 -6.27 -34.05 18.72
N ALA A 22 -7.11 -33.62 19.67
CA ALA A 22 -6.66 -32.85 20.83
C ALA A 22 -5.65 -33.64 21.67
N THR A 23 -5.95 -34.91 21.94
CA THR A 23 -5.08 -35.85 22.65
C THR A 23 -3.77 -36.05 21.90
N ALA A 24 -3.83 -36.36 20.60
CA ALA A 24 -2.65 -36.60 19.78
C ALA A 24 -1.74 -35.35 19.67
N VAL A 25 -2.33 -34.16 19.57
CA VAL A 25 -1.58 -32.89 19.52
C VAL A 25 -1.09 -32.44 20.90
N ALA A 26 -1.65 -32.99 21.98
CA ALA A 26 -1.42 -32.60 23.38
C ALA A 26 -1.90 -31.17 23.69
N VAL A 27 -3.16 -30.89 23.33
CA VAL A 27 -3.87 -29.65 23.65
C VAL A 27 -5.26 -29.97 24.20
N ASP A 28 -5.89 -28.99 24.84
CA ASP A 28 -7.27 -29.12 25.32
C ASP A 28 -8.28 -29.25 24.16
N GLN A 29 -9.31 -30.08 24.31
CA GLN A 29 -10.34 -30.32 23.28
C GLN A 29 -11.00 -29.02 22.80
N LYS A 30 -11.30 -28.08 23.72
CA LYS A 30 -11.90 -26.78 23.40
C LYS A 30 -11.00 -25.94 22.52
N THR A 31 -9.69 -26.18 22.56
CA THR A 31 -8.72 -25.53 21.68
C THR A 31 -8.90 -25.99 20.24
N VAL A 32 -9.04 -27.30 20.01
CA VAL A 32 -9.28 -27.86 18.67
C VAL A 32 -10.67 -27.49 18.16
N GLU A 33 -11.69 -27.50 19.04
CA GLU A 33 -13.04 -27.03 18.71
C GLU A 33 -13.02 -25.59 18.21
N ARG A 34 -12.18 -24.71 18.81
CA ARG A 34 -12.00 -23.32 18.34
C ARG A 34 -11.27 -23.24 17.00
N TRP A 35 -10.35 -24.16 16.69
CA TRP A 35 -9.72 -24.22 15.37
C TRP A 35 -10.74 -24.51 14.28
N VAL A 36 -11.68 -25.43 14.56
CA VAL A 36 -12.74 -25.82 13.62
C VAL A 36 -13.86 -24.79 13.56
N SER A 37 -14.42 -24.38 14.70
CA SER A 37 -15.63 -23.54 14.75
C SER A 37 -15.38 -22.07 14.44
N ARG A 38 -14.21 -21.53 14.83
CA ARG A 38 -13.89 -20.10 14.72
C ARG A 38 -12.74 -19.81 13.75
N GLY A 39 -12.26 -20.83 13.04
CA GLY A 39 -11.10 -20.70 12.14
C GLY A 39 -9.81 -20.29 12.85
N ARG A 40 -9.71 -20.48 14.18
CA ARG A 40 -8.55 -20.01 14.94
C ARG A 40 -7.29 -20.73 14.47
N VAL A 41 -6.29 -19.96 14.07
CA VAL A 41 -4.98 -20.49 13.70
C VAL A 41 -4.19 -20.92 14.96
N PRO A 42 -3.71 -22.17 15.05
CA PRO A 42 -2.90 -22.64 16.18
C PRO A 42 -1.50 -22.03 16.21
N HIS A 43 -0.84 -22.12 17.37
CA HIS A 43 0.60 -21.87 17.50
C HIS A 43 1.40 -22.79 16.56
N PRO A 44 2.52 -22.33 15.94
CA PRO A 44 3.29 -23.08 14.95
C PRO A 44 3.55 -24.55 15.29
N ARG A 45 4.00 -24.84 16.52
CA ARG A 45 4.29 -26.22 16.98
C ARG A 45 3.08 -27.16 16.91
N HIS A 46 1.91 -26.70 17.36
CA HIS A 46 0.69 -27.51 17.37
C HIS A 46 0.11 -27.66 15.96
N ARG A 47 0.29 -26.63 15.14
CA ARG A 47 -0.14 -26.63 13.74
C ARG A 47 0.60 -27.66 12.91
N VAL A 48 1.94 -27.70 13.02
CA VAL A 48 2.78 -28.71 12.35
C VAL A 48 2.42 -30.12 12.83
N LYS A 49 2.26 -30.31 14.14
CA LYS A 49 1.90 -31.60 14.72
C LYS A 49 0.52 -32.08 14.25
N ALA A 50 -0.48 -31.21 14.24
CA ALA A 50 -1.82 -31.54 13.74
C ALA A 50 -1.81 -31.91 12.25
N ALA A 51 -1.07 -31.17 11.43
CA ALA A 51 -0.89 -31.48 10.01
C ALA A 51 -0.25 -32.86 9.77
N GLN A 52 0.78 -33.20 10.55
CA GLN A 52 1.41 -34.52 10.50
C GLN A 52 0.45 -35.65 10.86
N ILE A 53 -0.34 -35.49 11.93
CA ILE A 53 -1.33 -36.48 12.38
C ILE A 53 -2.41 -36.69 11.31
N LEU A 54 -2.92 -35.59 10.76
CA LEU A 54 -3.97 -35.63 9.74
C LEU A 54 -3.45 -35.97 8.34
N ARG A 55 -2.12 -36.10 8.17
CA ARG A 55 -1.43 -36.32 6.89
C ARG A 55 -1.83 -35.32 5.81
N GLU A 56 -2.06 -34.09 6.22
CA GLU A 56 -2.47 -32.98 5.36
C GLU A 56 -1.49 -31.82 5.45
N ASP A 57 -1.40 -31.03 4.39
CA ASP A 57 -0.52 -29.87 4.39
C ASP A 57 -1.08 -28.76 5.30
N VAL A 58 -0.23 -28.11 6.10
CA VAL A 58 -0.61 -26.97 6.96
C VAL A 58 -1.36 -25.88 6.17
N ARG A 59 -0.99 -25.70 4.90
CA ARG A 59 -1.58 -24.71 3.98
C ARG A 59 -3.00 -25.06 3.56
N VAL A 60 -3.31 -26.35 3.48
CA VAL A 60 -4.67 -26.87 3.21
C VAL A 60 -5.53 -26.71 4.47
N LEU A 61 -4.99 -27.07 5.62
CA LEU A 61 -5.71 -27.01 6.90
C LEU A 61 -5.93 -25.58 7.40
N TRP A 62 -4.99 -24.66 7.15
CA TRP A 62 -5.11 -23.25 7.51
C TRP A 62 -4.60 -22.35 6.38
N PRO A 63 -5.41 -22.10 5.34
CA PRO A 63 -5.01 -21.26 4.20
C PRO A 63 -4.59 -19.84 4.58
N GLU A 64 -5.11 -19.33 5.70
CA GLU A 64 -4.74 -18.02 6.27
C GLU A 64 -3.26 -17.94 6.69
N THR A 65 -2.61 -19.07 6.95
CA THR A 65 -1.16 -19.11 7.21
C THR A 65 -0.34 -18.84 5.96
N VAL A 66 -0.90 -19.10 4.76
CA VAL A 66 -0.31 -18.74 3.47
C VAL A 66 -0.56 -17.27 3.13
N ARG A 67 -1.66 -16.67 3.61
CA ARG A 67 -1.83 -15.21 3.53
C ARG A 67 -0.80 -14.45 4.38
N ARG A 68 -0.18 -15.13 5.35
CA ARG A 68 1.06 -14.73 6.04
C ARG A 68 2.25 -15.57 5.59
N ALA A 69 2.36 -15.91 4.31
CA ALA A 69 3.65 -16.28 3.76
C ALA A 69 4.59 -15.11 4.09
N VAL A 70 5.55 -15.33 4.97
CA VAL A 70 6.64 -14.38 5.17
C VAL A 70 7.27 -14.28 3.79
N LYS A 71 7.09 -13.13 3.14
CA LYS A 71 7.74 -12.83 1.87
C LYS A 71 9.22 -12.75 2.19
N LEU A 72 9.95 -13.83 1.91
CA LEU A 72 11.36 -13.99 2.28
C LEU A 72 12.29 -13.66 1.10
N GLY A 73 11.73 -13.38 -0.09
CA GLY A 73 12.47 -13.08 -1.32
C GLY A 73 12.32 -11.63 -1.76
N ALA A 74 12.47 -11.40 -3.08
CA ALA A 74 12.41 -10.06 -3.69
C ALA A 74 11.06 -9.33 -3.47
N ASP A 75 10.00 -10.08 -3.15
CA ASP A 75 8.67 -9.55 -2.88
C ASP A 75 8.47 -9.13 -1.41
N ARG A 76 9.49 -9.22 -0.55
CA ARG A 76 9.41 -8.94 0.89
C ARG A 76 8.77 -7.60 1.25
N GLU A 77 8.99 -6.59 0.42
CA GLU A 77 8.48 -5.24 0.64
C GLU A 77 7.06 -5.05 0.10
N LEU A 78 6.56 -5.95 -0.75
CA LEU A 78 5.23 -5.81 -1.32
C LEU A 78 4.17 -6.08 -0.26
N VAL A 79 3.40 -5.06 0.10
CA VAL A 79 2.23 -5.19 0.97
C VAL A 79 1.02 -5.61 0.16
N ALA A 80 0.73 -4.88 -0.94
CA ALA A 80 -0.41 -5.14 -1.81
C ALA A 80 -0.14 -4.70 -3.26
N VAL A 81 -0.89 -5.29 -4.19
CA VAL A 81 -1.00 -4.83 -5.59
C VAL A 81 -2.46 -4.52 -5.82
N TYR A 82 -2.73 -3.33 -6.33
CA TYR A 82 -4.05 -2.89 -6.77
C TYR A 82 -4.04 -2.83 -8.29
N PRO A 83 -4.90 -3.61 -8.98
CA PRO A 83 -5.01 -3.57 -10.44
C PRO A 83 -5.26 -2.16 -10.98
N ARG A 84 -6.01 -1.35 -10.23
CA ARG A 84 -6.24 0.08 -10.50
C ARG A 84 -6.11 0.88 -9.22
N ARG A 85 -5.58 2.10 -9.32
CA ARG A 85 -5.46 3.05 -8.19
C ARG A 85 -6.81 3.31 -7.52
N LEU A 86 -7.88 3.41 -8.30
CA LEU A 86 -9.27 3.53 -7.82
C LEU A 86 -9.69 2.39 -6.87
N GLU A 87 -9.09 1.20 -6.96
CA GLU A 87 -9.44 0.04 -6.14
C GLU A 87 -8.72 0.00 -4.79
N MET A 88 -7.86 0.98 -4.52
CA MET A 88 -7.24 1.13 -3.20
C MET A 88 -8.30 1.44 -2.13
N PRO A 89 -8.10 0.98 -0.88
CA PRO A 89 -8.93 1.41 0.23
C PRO A 89 -8.92 2.94 0.32
N ARG A 90 -10.11 3.56 0.37
CA ARG A 90 -10.24 5.02 0.41
C ARG A 90 -9.49 5.66 1.58
N SER A 91 -9.45 4.98 2.72
CA SER A 91 -8.74 5.47 3.91
C SER A 91 -7.22 5.42 3.79
N LEU A 92 -6.65 4.64 2.85
CA LEU A 92 -5.23 4.29 2.85
C LEU A 92 -4.31 5.52 2.80
N PHE A 93 -4.61 6.52 1.96
CA PHE A 93 -3.83 7.76 1.94
C PHE A 93 -3.94 8.53 3.25
N GLY A 94 -5.15 8.67 3.80
CA GLY A 94 -5.38 9.35 5.09
C GLY A 94 -4.66 8.65 6.24
N ASP A 95 -4.76 7.33 6.31
CA ASP A 95 -4.10 6.50 7.32
C ASP A 95 -2.57 6.63 7.25
N LEU A 96 -2.00 6.61 6.04
CA LEU A 96 -0.55 6.75 5.83
C LEU A 96 -0.06 8.17 6.15
N ILE A 97 -0.79 9.22 5.75
CA ILE A 97 -0.45 10.61 6.10
C ILE A 97 -0.52 10.81 7.60
N ALA A 98 -1.60 10.37 8.24
CA ALA A 98 -1.79 10.48 9.69
C ALA A 98 -0.72 9.68 10.46
N GLY A 99 -0.29 8.53 9.94
CA GLY A 99 0.73 7.69 10.58
C GLY A 99 2.17 8.19 10.43
N ALA A 100 2.50 8.92 9.36
CA ALA A 100 3.88 9.34 9.08
C ALA A 100 4.43 10.34 10.10
N GLN A 101 5.71 10.20 10.43
CA GLN A 101 6.43 10.97 11.46
C GLN A 101 7.75 11.59 10.97
N ARG A 102 8.26 11.22 9.80
CA ARG A 102 9.55 11.69 9.27
C ARG A 102 9.44 12.35 7.91
N ARG A 103 8.71 11.74 6.97
CA ARG A 103 8.59 12.23 5.60
C ARG A 103 7.23 11.98 4.96
N LEU A 104 6.80 12.96 4.19
CA LEU A 104 5.62 12.94 3.32
C LEU A 104 6.03 13.45 1.94
N TRP A 105 6.29 12.56 1.00
CA TRP A 105 6.70 12.93 -0.35
C TRP A 105 5.63 12.54 -1.36
N PHE A 106 5.21 13.50 -2.18
CA PHE A 106 4.18 13.31 -3.18
C PHE A 106 4.75 13.60 -4.57
N GLY A 107 5.00 12.55 -5.36
CA GLY A 107 5.58 12.65 -6.70
C GLY A 107 4.64 12.14 -7.78
N GLY A 108 4.40 12.96 -8.79
CA GLY A 108 3.56 12.64 -9.94
C GLY A 108 3.03 13.92 -10.58
N TYR A 109 2.25 13.81 -11.66
CA TYR A 109 1.73 15.01 -12.33
C TYR A 109 0.96 15.92 -11.37
N THR A 110 0.14 15.34 -10.49
CA THR A 110 -0.73 16.08 -9.58
C THR A 110 -0.96 15.31 -8.28
N SER A 111 -1.36 16.00 -7.21
CA SER A 111 -1.77 15.40 -5.94
C SER A 111 -3.11 15.93 -5.41
N TYR A 112 -3.91 16.61 -6.24
CA TYR A 112 -5.18 17.22 -5.83
C TYR A 112 -6.19 16.23 -5.22
N PHE A 113 -6.10 14.94 -5.61
CA PHE A 113 -6.94 13.89 -5.08
C PHE A 113 -6.83 13.74 -3.56
N ILE A 114 -5.73 14.18 -2.95
CA ILE A 114 -5.56 14.13 -1.49
C ILE A 114 -6.68 14.91 -0.80
N TRP A 115 -7.06 16.07 -1.33
CA TRP A 115 -8.16 16.88 -0.80
C TRP A 115 -9.55 16.38 -1.19
N LEU A 116 -9.64 15.39 -2.10
CA LEU A 116 -10.89 14.73 -2.44
C LEU A 116 -11.12 13.49 -1.57
N ASP A 117 -10.05 12.75 -1.28
CA ASP A 117 -10.11 11.44 -0.65
C ASP A 117 -9.81 11.47 0.86
N VAL A 118 -9.05 12.46 1.34
CA VAL A 118 -8.63 12.59 2.74
C VAL A 118 -9.39 13.72 3.43
N GLU A 119 -10.17 13.35 4.45
CA GLU A 119 -10.86 14.30 5.32
C GLU A 119 -9.86 15.23 6.01
N ASP A 120 -10.15 16.52 6.04
CA ASP A 120 -9.30 17.57 6.63
C ASP A 120 -7.82 17.54 6.17
N ALA A 121 -7.59 17.17 4.90
CA ALA A 121 -6.25 17.05 4.33
C ALA A 121 -5.36 18.29 4.55
N GLY A 122 -5.92 19.50 4.39
CA GLY A 122 -5.20 20.76 4.59
C GLY A 122 -4.65 20.90 6.01
N PRO A 123 -5.53 20.98 7.04
CA PRO A 123 -5.11 21.01 8.44
C PRO A 123 -4.17 19.85 8.83
N LEU A 124 -4.42 18.64 8.32
CA LEU A 124 -3.57 17.48 8.60
C LEU A 124 -2.14 17.70 8.06
N LEU A 125 -1.98 18.09 6.80
CA LEU A 125 -0.68 18.34 6.20
C LEU A 125 0.04 19.54 6.84
N ALA A 126 -0.69 20.61 7.15
CA ALA A 126 -0.15 21.78 7.85
C ALA A 126 0.38 21.41 9.24
N GLY A 127 -0.37 20.61 10.00
CA GLY A 127 0.06 20.09 11.30
C GLY A 127 1.30 19.19 11.20
N LYS A 128 1.39 18.38 10.15
CA LYS A 128 2.57 17.54 9.88
C LYS A 128 3.81 18.38 9.58
N ALA A 129 3.67 19.38 8.70
CA ALA A 129 4.76 20.30 8.38
C ALA A 129 5.22 21.09 9.62
N ALA A 130 4.28 21.63 10.42
CA ALA A 130 4.58 22.33 11.66
C ALA A 130 5.29 21.45 12.72
N ALA A 131 5.08 20.14 12.67
CA ALA A 131 5.80 19.17 13.50
C ALA A 131 7.23 18.85 12.99
N GLY A 132 7.70 19.52 11.93
CA GLY A 132 9.04 19.35 11.36
C GLY A 132 9.19 18.15 10.42
N ILE A 133 8.07 17.57 9.95
CA ILE A 133 8.10 16.49 8.96
C ILE A 133 8.53 17.05 7.60
N ASP A 134 9.37 16.31 6.89
CA ASP A 134 9.81 16.67 5.54
C ASP A 134 8.67 16.46 4.52
N VAL A 135 7.94 17.54 4.21
CA VAL A 135 6.82 17.54 3.26
C VAL A 135 7.28 18.07 1.90
N ARG A 136 7.16 17.23 0.87
CA ARG A 136 7.61 17.53 -0.50
C ARG A 136 6.55 17.20 -1.53
N PHE A 137 6.31 18.12 -2.46
CA PHE A 137 5.46 17.89 -3.64
C PHE A 137 6.26 18.08 -4.91
N LEU A 138 6.49 17.00 -5.64
CA LEU A 138 7.07 17.00 -6.97
C LEU A 138 5.93 16.86 -7.99
N LEU A 139 5.58 17.98 -8.65
CA LEU A 139 4.44 18.08 -9.56
C LEU A 139 4.89 18.18 -11.02
N GLY A 140 3.97 17.93 -11.95
CA GLY A 140 4.13 18.21 -13.37
C GLY A 140 4.47 19.67 -13.61
N ASP A 141 5.41 19.95 -14.52
CA ASP A 141 5.60 21.32 -15.02
C ASP A 141 4.50 21.63 -16.04
N PRO A 142 3.51 22.50 -15.72
CA PRO A 142 2.40 22.81 -16.63
C PRO A 142 2.86 23.49 -17.93
N GLU A 143 4.05 24.10 -17.92
CA GLU A 143 4.61 24.78 -19.10
C GLU A 143 5.43 23.83 -20.00
N SER A 144 5.64 22.58 -19.59
CA SER A 144 6.35 21.59 -20.39
C SER A 144 5.46 21.02 -21.51
N HIS A 145 6.08 20.76 -22.66
CA HIS A 145 5.43 20.04 -23.76
C HIS A 145 4.97 18.64 -23.32
N VAL A 146 5.73 17.99 -22.45
CA VAL A 146 5.41 16.66 -21.91
C VAL A 146 4.07 16.66 -21.18
N THR A 147 3.83 17.65 -20.33
CA THR A 147 2.57 17.79 -19.59
C THR A 147 1.41 18.11 -20.53
N ARG A 148 1.64 18.98 -21.52
CA ARG A 148 0.63 19.30 -22.55
C ARG A 148 0.27 18.10 -23.42
N ASP A 149 1.25 17.30 -23.81
CA ASP A 149 1.04 16.09 -24.59
C ASP A 149 0.22 15.07 -23.78
N ARG A 150 0.57 14.92 -22.49
CA ARG A 150 -0.22 14.08 -21.59
C ARG A 150 -1.65 14.58 -21.44
N GLU A 151 -1.83 15.89 -21.30
CA GLU A 151 -3.15 16.52 -21.23
C GLU A 151 -3.99 16.27 -22.49
N ALA A 152 -3.36 16.35 -23.66
CA ALA A 152 -4.01 16.04 -24.94
C ALA A 152 -4.41 14.55 -25.04
N VAL A 153 -3.56 13.64 -24.55
CA VAL A 153 -3.87 12.20 -24.49
C VAL A 153 -5.03 11.92 -23.54
N GLU A 154 -5.04 12.54 -22.36
CA GLU A 154 -6.13 12.34 -21.39
C GLU A 154 -7.46 12.92 -21.91
N ALA A 155 -7.42 13.99 -22.70
CA ALA A 155 -8.57 14.60 -23.38
C ALA A 155 -9.79 14.83 -22.45
N THR A 156 -9.55 15.19 -21.19
CA THR A 156 -10.60 15.44 -20.18
C THR A 156 -10.80 16.92 -19.91
N PRO A 157 -12.03 17.35 -19.52
CA PRO A 157 -12.30 18.75 -19.17
C PRO A 157 -11.45 19.26 -17.99
N LEU A 158 -11.20 18.39 -17.01
CA LEU A 158 -10.35 18.72 -15.87
C LEU A 158 -8.89 18.40 -16.21
N THR A 159 -8.24 19.37 -16.85
CA THR A 159 -6.94 19.15 -17.46
C THR A 159 -5.81 18.85 -16.47
N VAL A 160 -4.68 18.32 -16.95
CA VAL A 160 -3.52 18.01 -16.07
C VAL A 160 -3.00 19.30 -15.43
N SER A 161 -2.85 20.36 -16.23
CA SER A 161 -2.41 21.68 -15.77
C SER A 161 -3.35 22.29 -14.73
N THR A 162 -4.66 22.10 -14.93
CA THR A 162 -5.67 22.53 -13.95
C THR A 162 -5.53 21.78 -12.62
N ARG A 163 -5.33 20.46 -12.65
CA ARG A 163 -5.12 19.64 -11.44
C ARG A 163 -3.79 19.96 -10.72
N ILE A 164 -2.75 20.33 -11.47
CA ILE A 164 -1.50 20.87 -10.88
C ILE A 164 -1.81 22.16 -10.12
N ALA A 165 -2.50 23.11 -10.77
CA ALA A 165 -2.87 24.38 -10.15
C ALA A 165 -3.74 24.20 -8.91
N MET A 166 -4.72 23.27 -8.93
CA MET A 166 -5.54 22.93 -7.77
C MET A 166 -4.70 22.39 -6.61
N THR A 167 -3.74 21.51 -6.87
CA THR A 167 -2.83 20.99 -5.83
C THR A 167 -2.10 22.13 -5.14
N ARG A 168 -1.55 23.07 -5.92
CA ARG A 168 -0.83 24.24 -5.38
C ARG A 168 -1.75 25.18 -4.62
N ALA A 169 -2.96 25.41 -5.13
CA ALA A 169 -3.95 26.28 -4.49
C ALA A 169 -4.38 25.74 -3.11
N GLU A 170 -4.59 24.42 -3.00
CA GLU A 170 -4.96 23.81 -1.72
C GLU A 170 -3.79 23.83 -0.71
N LEU A 171 -2.55 23.64 -1.15
CA LEU A 171 -1.37 23.82 -0.29
C LEU A 171 -1.26 25.25 0.25
N ALA A 172 -1.43 26.24 -0.63
CA ALA A 172 -1.39 27.65 -0.26
C ALA A 172 -2.53 28.03 0.69
N LYS A 173 -3.76 27.59 0.40
CA LYS A 173 -4.95 27.84 1.22
C LYS A 173 -4.82 27.27 2.64
N ALA A 174 -4.19 26.11 2.78
CA ALA A 174 -3.96 25.47 4.07
C ALA A 174 -2.66 25.92 4.76
N GLU A 175 -1.91 26.85 4.17
CA GLU A 175 -0.63 27.36 4.68
C GLU A 175 0.36 26.22 5.03
N VAL A 176 0.38 25.16 4.21
CA VAL A 176 1.27 24.02 4.42
C VAL A 176 2.70 24.45 4.08
N ASP A 177 3.61 24.41 5.06
CA ASP A 177 5.04 24.61 4.85
C ASP A 177 5.65 23.39 4.14
N ALA A 178 5.36 23.28 2.85
CA ALA A 178 5.82 22.20 1.98
C ALA A 178 6.75 22.73 0.90
N GLN A 179 7.77 21.95 0.58
CA GLN A 179 8.62 22.22 -0.57
C GLN A 179 7.87 21.77 -1.83
N VAL A 180 7.76 22.65 -2.82
CA VAL A 180 7.11 22.32 -4.11
C VAL A 180 8.10 22.49 -5.25
N ARG A 181 8.23 21.46 -6.09
CA ARG A 181 9.06 21.48 -7.30
C ARG A 181 8.27 20.99 -8.51
N LEU A 182 8.66 21.46 -9.69
CA LEU A 182 8.07 21.16 -10.98
C LEU A 182 9.06 20.38 -11.84
N SER A 183 8.58 19.34 -12.51
CA SER A 183 9.38 18.45 -13.35
C SER A 183 8.55 17.92 -14.51
N ASP A 184 9.19 17.57 -15.61
CA ASP A 184 8.59 16.88 -16.75
C ASP A 184 9.16 15.47 -16.94
N ARG A 185 9.86 14.95 -15.92
CA ARG A 185 10.57 13.67 -15.99
C ARG A 185 9.86 12.50 -15.30
N HIS A 186 8.72 12.74 -14.62
CA HIS A 186 7.96 11.70 -13.90
C HIS A 186 6.83 11.08 -14.75
N ILE A 187 7.06 10.93 -16.05
CA ILE A 187 6.01 10.60 -17.04
C ILE A 187 5.44 9.19 -16.92
N ALA A 188 6.18 8.25 -16.33
CA ALA A 188 5.83 6.84 -16.32
C ALA A 188 5.08 6.39 -15.06
N MET A 189 5.21 7.14 -13.96
CA MET A 189 4.67 6.73 -12.66
C MET A 189 4.53 7.89 -11.68
N SER A 190 3.67 7.68 -10.69
CA SER A 190 3.62 8.46 -9.45
C SER A 190 4.21 7.67 -8.30
N VAL A 191 4.92 8.33 -7.40
CA VAL A 191 5.52 7.77 -6.19
C VAL A 191 5.12 8.62 -4.99
N TRP A 192 4.47 8.00 -4.01
CA TRP A 192 4.14 8.64 -2.74
C TRP A 192 4.84 7.92 -1.59
N VAL A 193 5.54 8.66 -0.73
CA VAL A 193 6.34 8.10 0.36
C VAL A 193 5.84 8.62 1.71
N PHE A 194 5.62 7.70 2.64
CA PHE A 194 5.13 7.93 4.00
C PHE A 194 6.04 7.17 4.96
N ASP A 195 7.12 7.79 5.42
CA ASP A 195 8.18 7.12 6.18
C ASP A 195 8.72 5.86 5.50
N ASP A 196 8.36 4.67 6.01
CA ASP A 196 8.79 3.37 5.49
C ASP A 196 7.69 2.69 4.66
N ASP A 197 6.56 3.36 4.43
CA ASP A 197 5.51 2.95 3.51
C ASP A 197 5.58 3.78 2.21
N MET A 198 5.25 3.15 1.08
CA MET A 198 5.28 3.79 -0.22
C MET A 198 4.17 3.26 -1.11
N LEU A 199 3.60 4.14 -1.91
CA LEU A 199 2.68 3.81 -2.99
C LEU A 199 3.32 4.17 -4.32
N VAL A 200 3.36 3.22 -5.26
CA VAL A 200 3.91 3.43 -6.61
C VAL A 200 2.82 3.12 -7.62
N ALA A 201 2.33 4.14 -8.32
CA ALA A 201 1.32 3.99 -9.37
C ALA A 201 1.96 4.12 -10.75
N THR A 202 1.99 3.04 -11.51
CA THR A 202 2.53 3.02 -12.87
C THR A 202 1.42 3.33 -13.87
N HIS A 203 1.64 4.32 -14.73
CA HIS A 203 0.69 4.67 -15.79
C HIS A 203 0.66 3.57 -16.86
N ILE A 204 -0.53 3.20 -17.33
CA ILE A 204 -0.74 2.15 -18.33
C ILE A 204 -1.30 2.80 -19.59
N GLY A 205 -0.49 2.84 -20.66
CA GLY A 205 -0.89 3.40 -21.95
C GLY A 205 -1.41 4.84 -21.86
N ASP A 206 -2.54 5.08 -22.50
CA ASP A 206 -3.30 6.34 -22.52
C ASP A 206 -4.29 6.46 -21.34
N GLY A 207 -4.38 5.45 -20.47
CA GLY A 207 -5.30 5.42 -19.33
C GLY A 207 -5.02 6.54 -18.32
N LEU A 208 -6.08 7.03 -17.67
CA LEU A 208 -6.01 8.07 -16.64
C LEU A 208 -5.28 7.59 -15.38
N GLY A 209 -4.81 8.52 -14.54
CA GLY A 209 -4.10 8.19 -13.29
C GLY A 209 -4.86 7.26 -12.33
N GLN A 210 -6.20 7.25 -12.36
CA GLN A 210 -7.04 6.35 -11.56
C GLN A 210 -6.99 4.88 -12.01
N ASP A 211 -6.59 4.63 -13.26
CA ASP A 211 -6.47 3.29 -13.86
C ASP A 211 -5.06 2.70 -13.72
N SER A 212 -4.14 3.47 -13.11
CA SER A 212 -2.75 3.05 -12.92
C SER A 212 -2.66 1.84 -11.99
N VAL A 213 -1.83 0.85 -12.36
CA VAL A 213 -1.50 -0.28 -11.46
C VAL A 213 -0.71 0.27 -10.30
N THR A 214 -1.16 0.00 -9.07
CA THR A 214 -0.55 0.58 -7.88
C THR A 214 0.01 -0.48 -6.94
N LEU A 215 1.28 -0.34 -6.59
CA LEU A 215 1.97 -1.14 -5.59
C LEU A 215 1.95 -0.41 -4.26
N HIS A 216 1.64 -1.13 -3.18
CA HIS A 216 1.94 -0.68 -1.82
C HIS A 216 3.16 -1.43 -1.31
N LEU A 217 4.22 -0.71 -1.02
CA LEU A 217 5.48 -1.20 -0.50
C LEU A 217 5.67 -0.78 0.95
N ARG A 218 6.30 -1.62 1.75
CA ARG A 218 6.85 -1.29 3.07
C ARG A 218 8.31 -1.71 3.14
N ARG A 219 9.20 -0.77 3.43
CA ARG A 219 10.64 -0.98 3.52
C ARG A 219 10.97 -2.11 4.50
N CYS A 220 11.69 -3.12 4.04
CA CYS A 220 12.05 -4.28 4.86
C CYS A 220 13.53 -4.66 4.75
N GLN A 221 14.26 -4.11 3.78
CA GLN A 221 15.68 -4.37 3.58
C GLN A 221 16.38 -3.20 2.89
N ASP A 222 17.71 -3.16 2.98
CA ASP A 222 18.51 -2.19 2.24
C ASP A 222 18.62 -2.58 0.76
N GLY A 223 18.54 -1.58 -0.12
CA GLY A 223 18.64 -1.77 -1.57
C GLY A 223 17.43 -2.49 -2.19
N GLY A 224 16.34 -2.63 -1.42
CA GLY A 224 15.07 -3.20 -1.87
C GLY A 224 14.36 -2.35 -2.92
N ALA A 225 13.17 -2.80 -3.34
CA ALA A 225 12.32 -2.06 -4.27
C ALA A 225 11.98 -0.67 -3.73
N PHE A 226 11.68 -0.57 -2.44
CA PHE A 226 11.42 0.70 -1.77
C PHE A 226 12.58 1.68 -1.98
N ASP A 227 13.81 1.28 -1.65
CA ASP A 227 15.00 2.15 -1.74
C ASP A 227 15.26 2.59 -3.19
N ARG A 228 15.01 1.72 -4.17
CA ARG A 228 15.15 2.05 -5.59
C ARG A 228 14.14 3.10 -6.05
N TYR A 229 12.88 3.00 -5.64
CA TYR A 229 11.87 4.01 -5.96
C TYR A 229 12.06 5.31 -5.17
N ALA A 230 12.53 5.24 -3.93
CA ALA A 230 12.92 6.43 -3.17
C ALA A 230 14.10 7.16 -3.84
N ALA A 231 15.12 6.43 -4.29
CA ALA A 231 16.24 7.00 -5.05
C ALA A 231 15.78 7.61 -6.39
N HIS A 232 14.82 6.97 -7.07
CA HIS A 232 14.18 7.54 -8.26
C HIS A 232 13.49 8.87 -7.96
N PHE A 233 12.68 8.96 -6.89
CA PHE A 233 12.06 10.21 -6.48
C PHE A 233 13.11 11.30 -6.23
N GLU A 234 14.16 10.99 -5.46
CA GLU A 234 15.21 11.96 -5.12
C GLU A 234 16.01 12.43 -6.36
N GLN A 235 16.27 11.53 -7.31
CA GLN A 235 16.91 11.90 -8.58
C GLN A 235 16.05 12.90 -9.36
N LEU A 236 14.73 12.65 -9.42
CA LEU A 236 13.80 13.56 -10.09
C LEU A 236 13.72 14.90 -9.36
N TRP A 237 13.61 14.86 -8.03
CA TRP A 237 13.55 16.02 -7.14
C TRP A 237 14.76 16.93 -7.30
N THR A 238 15.96 16.35 -7.30
CA THR A 238 17.23 17.10 -7.36
C THR A 238 17.34 17.96 -8.61
N GLY A 239 16.93 17.44 -9.77
CA GLY A 239 16.94 18.21 -11.02
C GLY A 239 15.60 18.85 -11.38
N ALA A 240 14.64 18.89 -10.46
CA ALA A 240 13.38 19.62 -10.64
C ALA A 240 13.55 21.11 -10.31
N ARG A 241 12.78 21.97 -10.97
CA ARG A 241 12.78 23.42 -10.75
C ARG A 241 11.90 23.76 -9.55
N ALA A 242 12.28 24.72 -8.72
CA ALA A 242 11.41 25.22 -7.66
C ALA A 242 10.12 25.82 -8.24
N ALA A 243 8.97 25.51 -7.63
CA ALA A 243 7.73 26.18 -7.95
C ALA A 243 7.76 27.57 -7.31
N SER A 244 7.85 28.61 -8.13
CA SER A 244 7.69 30.02 -7.73
C SER A 244 6.24 30.37 -7.44
#